data_AF-A0A9P6MP31-F1
#
_entry.id   AF-A0A9P6MP31-F1
#
_cell.length_a   1.000
_cell.length_b   1.000
_cell.length_c   1.000
_cell.angle_alpha   90.00
_cell.angle_beta   90.00
_cell.angle_gamma   90.00
#
_symmetry.space_group_name_H-M   'P 1'
#
loop_
_entity.id
_entity.type
_entity.pdbx_description
1 polymer ?
#
loop_
_entity_poly.entity_id
_entity_poly.type
_entity_poly.pdbx_seq_one_letter_code
_entity_poly.pdbx_strand_id
1 'polypeptide(L)'
;MAIAVHNLIEGYLIAFPLYIGLHSRAKAFALAAILGGLSQPLGAVLGWFILRKVASMGWQVSATGAIYAIVAGMMSSIVVNGMWPQAIKCVGRNPTKVVQYCFFAGIAVMGICQTVMGKQCDF
;
A
#
# COMPACT_ATOMS: atom_id res chain seq x y z
N MET A 1 -2.85 -3.72 13.82
CA MET A 1 -2.60 -5.02 13.15
C MET A 1 -2.95 -4.99 11.67
N ALA A 2 -4.07 -4.37 11.25
CA ALA A 2 -4.36 -4.17 9.82
C ALA A 2 -3.22 -3.46 9.04
N ILE A 3 -2.61 -2.42 9.62
CA ILE A 3 -1.43 -1.73 9.04
C ILE A 3 -0.21 -2.66 8.94
N ALA A 4 0.03 -3.53 9.94
CA ALA A 4 1.16 -4.46 9.90
C ALA A 4 1.00 -5.50 8.78
N VAL A 5 -0.22 -6.03 8.61
CA VAL A 5 -0.54 -6.95 7.50
C VAL A 5 -0.40 -6.25 6.15
N HIS A 6 -0.87 -5.00 6.04
CA HIS A 6 -0.72 -4.19 4.84
C HIS A 6 0.75 -3.94 4.49
N ASN A 7 1.56 -3.52 5.47
CA ASN A 7 2.99 -3.26 5.29
C ASN A 7 3.78 -4.52 4.88
N LEU A 8 3.38 -5.70 5.36
CA LEU A 8 3.97 -6.97 4.95
C LEU A 8 3.69 -7.24 3.46
N ILE A 9 2.45 -7.02 3.02
CA ILE A 9 2.04 -7.18 1.62
C ILE A 9 2.77 -6.16 0.74
N GLU A 10 2.86 -4.90 1.15
CA GLU A 10 3.61 -3.86 0.44
C GLU A 10 5.10 -4.20 0.32
N GLY A 11 5.71 -4.71 1.40
CA GLY A 11 7.09 -5.17 1.41
C GLY A 11 7.34 -6.27 0.38
N TYR A 12 6.42 -7.23 0.26
CA TYR A 12 6.47 -8.27 -0.78
C TYR A 12 6.39 -7.68 -2.20
N LEU A 13 5.49 -6.73 -2.41
CA LEU A 13 5.29 -6.09 -3.72
C LEU A 13 6.48 -5.28 -4.18
N ILE A 14 7.26 -4.72 -3.25
CA ILE A 14 8.50 -4.01 -3.57
C ILE A 14 9.65 -5.01 -3.81
N ALA A 15 9.75 -6.06 -3.01
CA ALA A 15 10.81 -7.06 -3.10
C ALA A 15 10.74 -7.92 -4.36
N PHE A 16 9.54 -8.26 -4.83
CA PHE A 16 9.33 -9.13 -5.99
C PHE A 16 9.93 -8.60 -7.31
N PRO A 17 9.63 -7.37 -7.77
CA PRO A 17 10.26 -6.82 -8.99
C PRO A 17 11.76 -6.58 -8.82
N LEU A 18 12.20 -6.17 -7.62
CA LEU A 18 13.63 -6.05 -7.29
C LEU A 18 14.35 -7.39 -7.42
N TYR A 19 13.71 -8.49 -7.00
CA TYR A 19 14.27 -9.83 -7.14
C TYR A 19 14.44 -10.23 -8.60
N ILE A 20 13.44 -9.97 -9.44
CA ILE A 20 13.50 -10.27 -10.88
C ILE A 20 14.59 -9.42 -11.57
N GLY A 21 14.79 -8.17 -11.15
CA GLY A 21 15.81 -7.28 -11.74
C GLY A 21 17.24 -7.51 -11.24
N LEU A 22 17.44 -7.79 -9.95
CA LEU A 22 18.78 -7.96 -9.36
C LEU A 22 19.29 -9.41 -9.40
N HIS A 23 18.40 -10.39 -9.65
CA HIS A 23 18.70 -11.82 -9.64
C HIS A 23 19.32 -12.36 -8.32
N SER A 24 19.31 -11.58 -7.25
CA SER A 24 19.91 -11.90 -5.95
C SER A 24 18.91 -11.69 -4.83
N ARG A 25 18.57 -12.78 -4.12
CA ARG A 25 17.55 -12.78 -3.05
C ARG A 25 17.93 -11.84 -1.89
N ALA A 26 19.18 -11.92 -1.43
CA ALA A 26 19.64 -11.12 -0.30
C ALA A 26 19.68 -9.62 -0.61
N LYS A 27 20.16 -9.24 -1.80
CA LYS A 27 20.21 -7.83 -2.22
C LYS A 27 18.82 -7.24 -2.44
N ALA A 28 17.93 -7.99 -3.10
CA ALA A 28 16.56 -7.56 -3.32
C ALA A 28 15.80 -7.37 -2.00
N PHE A 29 15.96 -8.30 -1.06
CA PHE A 29 15.35 -8.20 0.26
C PHE A 29 15.91 -7.02 1.08
N ALA A 30 17.23 -6.88 1.16
CA ALA A 30 17.85 -5.79 1.90
C ALA A 30 17.44 -4.42 1.35
N LEU A 31 17.44 -4.27 0.02
CA LEU A 31 17.05 -3.02 -0.63
C LEU A 31 15.56 -2.73 -0.45
N ALA A 32 14.69 -3.74 -0.59
CA ALA A 32 13.26 -3.59 -0.33
C ALA A 32 12.98 -3.22 1.14
N ALA A 33 13.68 -3.84 2.09
CA ALA A 33 13.55 -3.54 3.51
C ALA A 33 14.00 -2.11 3.85
N ILE A 34 15.10 -1.63 3.24
CA ILE A 34 15.57 -0.25 3.44
C ILE A 34 14.60 0.75 2.81
N LEU A 35 14.23 0.55 1.54
CA LEU A 35 13.36 1.47 0.82
C LEU A 35 11.95 1.50 1.42
N GLY A 36 11.37 0.35 1.73
CA GLY A 36 10.05 0.25 2.35
C GLY A 36 10.05 0.67 3.82
N GLY A 37 11.05 0.23 4.59
CA GLY A 37 11.14 0.51 6.02
C GLY A 37 11.45 1.96 6.36
N LEU A 38 12.25 2.64 5.53
CA LEU A 38 12.55 4.08 5.72
C LEU A 38 11.49 4.99 5.09
N SER A 39 10.70 4.53 4.11
CA SER A 39 9.71 5.41 3.47
C SER A 39 8.63 5.88 4.44
N GLN A 40 8.19 5.01 5.35
CA GLN A 40 7.15 5.32 6.33
C GLN A 40 7.57 6.41 7.35
N PRO A 41 8.72 6.31 8.04
CA PRO A 41 9.18 7.37 8.93
C PRO A 41 9.51 8.67 8.18
N LEU A 42 10.11 8.59 6.99
CA LEU A 42 10.38 9.78 6.17
C LEU A 42 9.08 10.48 5.74
N GLY A 43 8.08 9.72 5.30
CA GLY A 43 6.76 10.23 4.96
C GLY A 43 6.06 10.89 6.16
N ALA A 44 6.17 10.30 7.35
CA ALA A 44 5.61 10.88 8.58
C ALA A 44 6.27 12.22 8.94
N VAL A 45 7.60 12.32 8.84
CA VAL A 45 8.35 13.56 9.12
C VAL A 45 8.00 14.65 8.11
N LEU A 46 7.99 14.33 6.82
CA LEU A 46 7.61 15.26 5.75
C LEU A 46 6.15 15.72 5.90
N GLY A 47 5.24 14.78 6.17
CA GLY A 47 3.83 15.05 6.44
C GLY A 47 3.66 16.01 7.60
N TRP A 48 4.36 15.80 8.72
CA TRP A 48 4.31 16.70 9.88
C TRP A 48 4.76 18.12 9.55
N PHE A 49 5.84 18.29 8.80
CA PHE A 49 6.33 19.61 8.38
C PHE A 49 5.33 20.36 7.49
N ILE A 50 4.72 19.65 6.53
CA ILE A 50 3.72 20.23 5.62
C ILE A 50 2.45 20.59 6.38
N LEU A 51 1.94 19.67 7.21
CA LEU A 51 0.71 19.87 7.98
C LEU A 51 0.83 21.07 8.93
N ARG A 52 1.99 21.23 9.59
CA ARG A 52 2.25 22.35 10.50
C ARG A 52 2.14 23.70 9.79
N LYS A 53 2.66 23.82 8.56
CA LYS A 53 2.54 25.07 7.77
C LYS A 53 1.10 25.31 7.31
N VAL A 54 0.42 24.27 6.85
CA VAL A 54 -0.97 24.37 6.38
C VAL A 54 -1.95 24.69 7.52
N ALA A 55 -1.74 24.13 8.70
CA ALA A 55 -2.53 24.42 9.89
C ALA A 55 -2.40 25.90 10.29
N SER A 56 -1.20 26.48 10.21
CA SER A 56 -0.99 27.91 10.45
C SER A 56 -1.74 28.82 9.46
N MET A 57 -2.17 28.29 8.31
CA MET A 57 -2.92 29.03 7.29
C MET A 57 -4.43 28.75 7.36
N GLY A 58 -4.91 27.89 8.26
CA GLY A 58 -6.33 27.53 8.41
C GLY A 58 -6.89 26.50 7.41
N TRP A 59 -6.05 25.94 6.53
CA TRP A 59 -6.47 25.02 5.44
C TRP A 59 -6.34 23.52 5.79
N GLN A 60 -6.30 23.18 7.08
CA GLN A 60 -5.93 21.83 7.53
C GLN A 60 -6.86 20.72 7.01
N VAL A 61 -8.18 20.95 7.07
CA VAL A 61 -9.18 19.94 6.67
C VAL A 61 -9.12 19.66 5.16
N SER A 62 -9.12 20.72 4.34
CA SER A 62 -9.07 20.60 2.88
C SER A 62 -7.78 19.96 2.39
N ALA A 63 -6.63 20.33 2.95
CA ALA A 63 -5.35 19.75 2.57
C ALA A 63 -5.24 18.28 2.96
N THR A 64 -5.72 17.91 4.15
CA THR A 64 -5.74 16.51 4.60
C THR A 64 -6.62 15.68 3.65
N GLY A 65 -7.84 16.15 3.34
CA GLY A 65 -8.72 15.49 2.37
C GLY A 65 -8.09 15.33 0.98
N ALA A 66 -7.44 16.38 0.47
CA ALA A 66 -6.74 16.33 -0.81
C ALA A 66 -5.60 15.30 -0.83
N ILE A 67 -4.79 15.25 0.24
CA ILE A 67 -3.70 14.27 0.36
C ILE A 67 -4.27 12.85 0.41
N TYR A 68 -5.33 12.59 1.19
CA TYR A 68 -5.97 11.28 1.21
C TYR A 68 -6.51 10.87 -0.17
N ALA A 69 -7.15 11.79 -0.90
CA ALA A 69 -7.65 11.52 -2.25
C ALA A 69 -6.51 11.19 -3.24
N ILE A 70 -5.40 11.94 -3.18
CA ILE A 70 -4.22 11.69 -4.02
C ILE A 70 -3.61 10.32 -3.70
N VAL A 71 -3.43 9.99 -2.42
CA VAL A 71 -2.90 8.69 -1.98
C VAL A 71 -3.82 7.55 -2.41
N ALA A 72 -5.14 7.69 -2.26
CA ALA A 72 -6.11 6.69 -2.70
C ALA A 72 -6.02 6.44 -4.21
N GLY A 73 -5.90 7.50 -5.01
CA GLY A 73 -5.70 7.41 -6.46
C GLY A 73 -4.40 6.70 -6.84
N MET A 74 -3.28 7.08 -6.20
CA MET A 74 -1.98 6.44 -6.43
C MET A 74 -2.02 4.94 -6.10
N MET A 75 -2.54 4.56 -4.93
CA MET A 75 -2.63 3.15 -4.52
C MET A 75 -3.54 2.34 -5.44
N SER A 76 -4.66 2.92 -5.89
CA SER A 76 -5.55 2.28 -6.86
C SER A 76 -4.84 2.04 -8.19
N SER A 77 -4.04 3.00 -8.67
CA SER A 77 -3.30 2.89 -9.92
C SER A 77 -2.20 1.81 -9.88
N ILE A 78 -1.54 1.63 -8.73
CA ILE A 78 -0.56 0.56 -8.50
C ILE A 78 -1.23 -0.81 -8.61
N VAL A 79 -2.42 -0.97 -8.04
CA VAL A 79 -3.17 -2.22 -8.11
C VAL A 79 -3.62 -2.51 -9.54
N VAL A 80 -4.27 -1.54 -10.20
CA VAL A 80 -4.86 -1.72 -11.53
C VAL A 80 -3.79 -1.92 -12.62
N ASN A 81 -2.72 -1.12 -12.60
CA ASN A 81 -1.70 -1.17 -13.66
C ASN A 81 -0.52 -2.10 -13.32
N GLY A 82 -0.24 -2.31 -12.04
CA GLY A 82 0.90 -3.11 -11.59
C GLY A 82 0.49 -4.53 -11.22
N MET A 83 -0.31 -4.68 -10.18
CA MET A 83 -0.58 -5.99 -9.55
C MET A 83 -1.55 -6.86 -10.36
N TRP A 84 -2.66 -6.27 -10.82
CA TRP A 84 -3.72 -7.00 -11.52
C TRP A 84 -3.23 -7.68 -12.81
N PRO A 85 -2.47 -7.00 -13.71
CA PRO A 85 -1.97 -7.64 -14.92
C PRO A 85 -0.91 -8.71 -14.61
N GLN A 86 -0.10 -8.54 -13.56
CA GLN A 86 0.87 -9.54 -13.12
C GLN A 86 0.18 -10.81 -12.60
N ALA A 87 -0.87 -10.66 -11.79
CA ALA A 87 -1.65 -11.78 -11.28
C ALA A 87 -2.26 -12.64 -12.41
N ILE A 88 -2.80 -11.99 -13.44
CA ILE A 88 -3.35 -12.69 -14.63
C ILE A 88 -2.23 -13.39 -15.40
N LYS A 89 -1.09 -12.73 -15.63
CA LYS A 89 0.06 -13.31 -16.34
C LYS A 89 0.59 -14.56 -15.65
N CYS A 90 0.63 -14.59 -14.31
CA CYS A 90 1.14 -15.73 -13.54
C CYS A 90 0.22 -16.96 -13.58
N VAL A 91 -1.09 -16.80 -13.80
CA VAL A 91 -2.06 -17.91 -13.85
C VAL A 91 -2.14 -18.58 -15.23
N GLY A 92 -1.67 -17.90 -16.28
CA GLY A 92 -1.66 -18.47 -17.64
C GLY A 92 -3.05 -18.58 -18.27
N ARG A 93 -3.29 -19.63 -19.06
CA ARG A 93 -4.44 -19.74 -20.00
C ARG A 93 -5.69 -20.45 -19.44
N ASN A 94 -5.63 -20.98 -18.22
CA ASN A 94 -6.72 -21.72 -17.56
C ASN A 94 -7.49 -20.83 -16.54
N PRO A 95 -8.75 -21.16 -16.20
CA PRO A 95 -9.79 -20.17 -15.96
C PRO A 95 -9.53 -19.24 -14.76
N THR A 96 -9.43 -17.97 -15.13
CA THR A 96 -9.43 -16.66 -14.45
C THR A 96 -10.27 -16.45 -13.19
N LYS A 97 -11.07 -17.42 -12.74
CA LYS A 97 -11.93 -17.25 -11.55
C LYS A 97 -11.15 -17.25 -10.24
N VAL A 98 -10.04 -17.99 -10.16
CA VAL A 98 -9.21 -18.06 -8.94
C VAL A 98 -8.64 -16.70 -8.56
N VAL A 99 -8.12 -15.93 -9.52
CA VAL A 99 -7.58 -14.59 -9.28
C VAL A 99 -8.67 -13.65 -8.73
N GLN A 100 -9.86 -13.71 -9.31
CA GLN A 100 -11.01 -12.91 -8.86
C GLN A 100 -11.45 -13.32 -7.46
N TYR A 101 -11.58 -14.61 -7.16
CA TYR A 101 -11.94 -15.08 -5.81
C TYR A 101 -10.89 -14.69 -4.77
N CYS A 102 -9.59 -14.82 -5.07
CA CYS A 102 -8.52 -14.38 -4.17
C CYS A 102 -8.52 -12.86 -3.96
N PHE A 103 -8.82 -12.07 -5.00
CA PHE A 103 -8.95 -10.63 -4.89
C PHE A 103 -10.08 -10.23 -3.93
N PHE A 104 -11.28 -10.77 -4.12
CA PHE A 104 -12.42 -10.49 -3.23
C PHE A 104 -12.23 -11.06 -1.82
N ALA A 105 -11.60 -12.23 -1.68
CA ALA A 105 -11.24 -12.77 -0.37
C ALA A 105 -10.25 -11.85 0.37
N GLY A 106 -9.25 -11.30 -0.33
CA GLY A 106 -8.33 -10.32 0.24
C GLY A 106 -9.02 -9.05 0.72
N ILE A 107 -9.95 -8.50 -0.08
CA ILE A 107 -10.78 -7.36 0.32
C ILE A 107 -11.60 -7.71 1.57
N ALA A 108 -12.23 -8.88 1.61
CA ALA A 108 -13.03 -9.32 2.75
C ALA A 108 -12.19 -9.45 4.03
N VAL A 109 -11.00 -10.07 3.94
CA VAL A 109 -10.08 -10.19 5.09
C VAL A 109 -9.66 -8.81 5.61
N MET A 110 -9.28 -7.88 4.73
CA MET A 110 -8.91 -6.53 5.15
C MET A 110 -10.10 -5.77 5.75
N GLY A 111 -11.30 -5.91 5.17
CA GLY A 111 -12.52 -5.32 5.71
C GLY A 111 -12.87 -5.87 7.10
N ILE A 112 -12.78 -7.18 7.33
CA ILE A 112 -13.01 -7.81 8.63
C ILE A 112 -11.95 -7.34 9.64
N CYS A 113 -10.67 -7.31 9.25
CA CYS A 113 -9.61 -6.78 10.10
C CYS A 113 -9.87 -5.33 10.51
N GLN A 114 -10.43 -4.51 9.62
CA GLN A 114 -10.75 -3.12 9.93
C GLN A 114 -11.98 -2.99 10.83
N THR A 115 -13.05 -3.76 10.62
CA THR A 115 -14.26 -3.68 11.45
C THR A 115 -14.05 -4.26 12.85
N VAL A 116 -13.28 -5.34 12.99
CA VAL A 116 -12.93 -5.93 14.29
C VAL A 116 -12.03 -5.00 15.12
N MET A 117 -11.26 -4.14 14.46
CA MET A 117 -10.34 -3.19 15.11
C MET A 117 -10.86 -1.74 15.14
N GLY A 118 -11.98 -1.48 14.47
CA GLY A 118 -12.53 -0.15 14.23
C GLY A 118 -13.40 0.35 15.36
N LYS A 119 -12.78 0.80 16.44
CA LYS A 119 -13.32 1.85 17.34
C LYS A 119 -12.45 3.11 17.33
N GLN A 120 -11.88 3.47 16.18
CA GLN A 120 -11.09 4.69 16.04
C GLN A 120 -11.48 5.42 14.75
N CYS A 121 -12.52 6.25 14.84
CA CYS A 121 -12.72 7.47 14.06
C CYS A 121 -14.03 8.13 14.53
N ASP A 122 -14.02 8.70 15.75
CA ASP A 122 -14.83 9.89 16.01
C ASP A 122 -13.87 11.06 15.80
N PHE A 123 -14.14 11.84 14.74
CA PHE A 123 -13.43 13.09 14.42
C PHE A 123 -13.87 14.22 15.36
#